data_AF-A0A4R5DC96-F1
#
_entry.id   AF-A0A4R5DC96-F1
#
_cell.length_a   1.000
_cell.length_b   1.000
_cell.length_c   1.000
_cell.angle_alpha   90.00
_cell.angle_beta   90.00
_cell.angle_gamma   90.00
#
_symmetry.space_group_name_H-M   'P 1'
#
loop_
_entity.id
_entity.type
_entity.pdbx_description
1 polymer ?
#
loop_
_entity_poly.entity_id
_entity_poly.type
_entity_poly.pdbx_seq_one_letter_code
_entity_poly.pdbx_strand_id
1 'polypeptide(L)'
;MRRLLWKATMLLCLVGGFIACKNPDFEPAESFDFEVVRPNRDSLFVVSTTKSPFSMRINLEGNLSHIAALSWSSDSIFVINGGIGIPAGRFTSPLISSEDYTDKVFVMYKALSDSTRGNLKIKVTVQ
;
A
#
# COMPACT_ATOMS: atom_id res chain seq x y z
N MET A 1 -64.03 -9.89 41.90
CA MET A 1 -63.26 -9.21 42.97
C MET A 1 -61.88 -9.85 43.06
N ARG A 2 -60.84 -9.01 43.09
CA ARG A 2 -59.49 -9.21 43.69
C ARG A 2 -58.64 -10.37 43.13
N ARG A 3 -57.66 -10.12 42.24
CA ARG A 3 -56.34 -9.44 42.39
C ARG A 3 -55.22 -10.37 42.88
N LEU A 4 -54.20 -10.46 42.02
CA LEU A 4 -52.75 -10.49 42.29
C LEU A 4 -52.11 -11.70 42.98
N LEU A 5 -51.33 -12.45 42.20
CA LEU A 5 -50.00 -12.98 42.53
C LEU A 5 -49.27 -13.20 41.19
N TRP A 6 -48.71 -12.17 40.54
CA TRP A 6 -47.41 -11.52 40.79
C TRP A 6 -46.20 -12.45 40.59
N LYS A 7 -45.48 -12.14 39.51
CA LYS A 7 -44.04 -12.31 39.27
C LYS A 7 -43.55 -13.64 38.67
N ALA A 8 -42.60 -13.42 37.74
CA ALA A 8 -41.57 -14.34 37.28
C ALA A 8 -41.94 -15.34 36.18
N THR A 9 -42.14 -14.85 34.95
CA THR A 9 -41.48 -15.48 33.80
C THR A 9 -41.17 -14.44 32.73
N MET A 10 -40.43 -13.41 33.15
CA MET A 10 -39.48 -12.75 32.25
C MET A 10 -38.38 -13.79 31.96
N LEU A 11 -37.79 -13.72 30.77
CA LEU A 11 -36.56 -14.43 30.38
C LEU A 11 -36.76 -15.84 29.79
N LEU A 12 -37.02 -15.93 28.47
CA LEU A 12 -36.29 -16.86 27.56
C LEU A 12 -36.86 -16.77 26.13
N CYS A 13 -36.44 -15.76 25.37
CA CYS A 13 -36.39 -15.82 23.91
C CYS A 13 -35.30 -14.85 23.44
N LEU A 14 -34.10 -15.04 24.00
CA LEU A 14 -32.85 -14.41 23.59
C LEU A 14 -31.94 -15.55 23.12
N VAL A 15 -32.33 -16.21 22.03
CA VAL A 15 -31.53 -17.28 21.44
C VAL A 15 -31.55 -17.11 19.93
N GLY A 16 -30.36 -16.97 19.36
CA GLY A 16 -30.13 -17.41 18.00
C GLY A 16 -29.86 -16.32 16.96
N GLY A 17 -29.55 -15.10 17.35
CA GLY A 17 -28.86 -14.17 16.45
C GLY A 17 -27.35 -14.48 16.41
N PHE A 18 -26.95 -15.70 16.03
CA PHE A 18 -25.58 -15.92 15.59
C PHE A 18 -25.43 -15.19 14.26
N ILE A 19 -25.14 -13.89 14.35
CA ILE A 19 -24.51 -13.18 13.26
C ILE A 19 -23.19 -13.91 13.09
N ALA A 20 -23.16 -14.85 12.15
CA ALA A 20 -21.92 -15.26 11.54
C ALA A 20 -21.32 -13.96 10.98
N CYS A 21 -20.46 -13.32 11.76
CA CYS A 21 -19.45 -12.44 11.23
C CYS A 21 -18.66 -13.33 10.28
N LYS A 22 -19.12 -13.36 9.02
CA LYS A 22 -18.30 -13.76 7.89
C LYS A 22 -17.13 -12.80 8.01
N ASN A 23 -16.00 -13.28 8.54
CA ASN A 23 -14.77 -12.54 8.42
C ASN A 23 -14.67 -12.25 6.92
N PRO A 24 -14.64 -10.97 6.50
CA PRO A 24 -14.29 -10.69 5.12
C PRO A 24 -12.96 -11.43 4.90
N ASP A 25 -12.95 -12.33 3.91
CA ASP A 25 -11.72 -12.95 3.43
C ASP A 25 -10.84 -11.80 2.97
N PHE A 26 -10.05 -11.26 3.90
CA PHE A 26 -8.98 -10.35 3.58
C PHE A 26 -7.95 -11.22 2.89
N GLU A 27 -8.02 -11.25 1.56
CA GLU A 27 -6.94 -11.85 0.81
C GLU A 27 -5.61 -11.20 1.23
N PRO A 28 -4.55 -12.00 1.39
CA PRO A 28 -3.27 -11.45 1.83
C PRO A 28 -2.77 -10.42 0.82
N ALA A 29 -2.27 -9.31 1.35
CA ALA A 29 -1.57 -8.29 0.59
C ALA A 29 -0.32 -8.90 -0.07
N GLU A 30 -0.08 -8.59 -1.34
CA GLU A 30 1.12 -9.01 -2.05
C GLU A 30 2.19 -7.91 -1.94
N SER A 31 3.47 -8.28 -1.80
CA SER A 31 4.56 -7.32 -1.63
C SER A 31 5.74 -7.62 -2.56
N PHE A 32 6.28 -6.56 -3.14
CA PHE A 32 7.37 -6.56 -4.10
C PHE A 32 8.51 -5.70 -3.55
N ASP A 33 9.71 -6.28 -3.47
CA ASP A 33 10.92 -5.59 -3.03
C ASP A 33 11.83 -5.32 -4.23
N PHE A 34 12.13 -4.05 -4.48
CA PHE A 34 13.04 -3.60 -5.53
C PHE A 34 14.26 -2.93 -4.93
N GLU A 35 15.43 -3.23 -5.47
CA GLU A 35 16.69 -2.57 -5.11
C GLU A 35 17.22 -1.76 -6.29
N VAL A 36 17.53 -0.48 -6.05
CA VAL A 36 18.17 0.39 -7.04
C VAL A 36 19.67 0.17 -7.00
N VAL A 37 20.15 -0.75 -7.85
CA VAL A 37 21.57 -1.16 -7.90
C VAL A 37 22.51 -0.03 -8.37
N ARG A 38 22.02 0.88 -9.22
CA ARG A 38 22.78 2.02 -9.75
C ARG A 38 22.05 3.34 -9.50
N PRO A 39 22.19 3.95 -8.32
CA PRO A 39 21.44 5.17 -7.95
C PRO A 39 21.73 6.41 -8.81
N ASN A 40 22.78 6.41 -9.63
CA ASN A 40 23.02 7.47 -10.59
C ASN A 40 22.31 7.26 -11.93
N ARG A 41 21.44 6.26 -12.05
CA ARG A 41 20.70 5.98 -13.26
C ARG A 41 19.24 5.74 -12.95
N ASP A 42 18.41 6.17 -13.88
CA ASP A 42 16.98 5.91 -13.82
C ASP A 42 16.70 4.40 -13.85
N SER A 43 15.68 3.98 -13.13
CA SER A 43 15.28 2.57 -13.03
C SER A 43 13.75 2.49 -13.09
N LEU A 44 13.25 1.61 -13.95
CA LEU A 44 11.83 1.35 -14.13
C LEU A 44 11.50 -0.04 -13.61
N PHE A 45 10.53 -0.10 -12.70
CA PHE A 45 9.99 -1.34 -12.15
C PHE A 45 8.54 -1.50 -12.59
N VAL A 46 8.11 -2.76 -12.76
CA VAL A 46 6.74 -3.09 -13.12
C VAL A 46 6.16 -3.94 -12.00
N VAL A 47 5.06 -3.47 -11.42
CA VAL A 47 4.26 -4.18 -10.43
C VAL A 47 2.98 -4.60 -11.12
N SER A 48 2.74 -5.90 -11.24
CA SER A 48 1.53 -6.46 -11.82
C SER A 48 0.94 -7.47 -10.87
N THR A 49 -0.38 -7.48 -10.73
CA THR A 49 -1.09 -8.47 -9.92
C THR A 49 -2.35 -8.92 -10.65
N THR A 50 -2.82 -10.13 -10.36
CA THR A 50 -4.08 -10.62 -10.92
C THR A 50 -5.31 -10.03 -10.21
N LYS A 51 -5.10 -9.34 -9.08
CA LYS A 51 -6.15 -8.70 -8.28
C LYS A 51 -6.47 -7.34 -8.87
N SER A 52 -7.72 -7.08 -9.22
CA SER A 52 -8.13 -5.83 -9.87
C SER A 52 -9.56 -5.46 -9.48
N PRO A 53 -9.84 -4.19 -9.12
CA PRO A 53 -8.86 -3.12 -8.91
C PRO A 53 -7.97 -3.40 -7.69
N PHE A 54 -6.77 -2.83 -7.68
CA PHE A 54 -5.87 -2.88 -6.54
C PHE A 54 -5.32 -1.50 -6.20
N SER A 55 -5.17 -1.24 -4.92
CA SER A 55 -4.42 -0.10 -4.40
C SER A 55 -2.96 -0.48 -4.18
N MET A 56 -2.07 0.50 -4.14
CA MET A 56 -0.68 0.23 -3.73
C MET A 56 -0.19 1.16 -2.63
N ARG A 57 0.79 0.64 -1.90
CA ARG A 57 1.51 1.30 -0.82
C ARG A 57 3.00 1.18 -1.06
N ILE A 58 3.70 2.30 -1.06
CA ILE A 58 5.15 2.36 -1.27
C ILE A 58 5.85 2.71 0.04
N ASN A 59 6.89 1.95 0.37
CA ASN A 59 7.83 2.23 1.44
C ASN A 59 9.25 2.33 0.86
N LEU A 60 9.97 3.37 1.24
CA LEU A 60 11.34 3.64 0.80
C LEU A 60 12.28 3.58 1.97
N GLU A 61 13.39 2.88 1.80
CA GLU A 61 14.47 2.83 2.79
C GLU A 61 15.82 2.94 2.09
N GLY A 62 16.71 3.75 2.64
CA GLY A 62 18.05 3.82 2.07
C GLY A 62 18.89 4.97 2.58
N ASN A 63 19.95 5.21 1.83
CA ASN A 63 20.84 6.34 1.99
C ASN A 63 21.32 6.79 0.61
N LEU A 64 21.03 8.03 0.22
CA LEU A 64 21.45 8.59 -1.07
C LEU A 64 22.31 9.82 -0.86
N SER A 65 23.38 9.98 -1.64
CA SER A 65 24.24 11.18 -1.57
C SER A 65 23.56 12.47 -2.08
N HIS A 66 22.51 12.33 -2.90
CA HIS A 66 21.81 13.43 -3.56
C HIS A 66 20.30 13.13 -3.58
N ILE A 67 19.50 14.16 -3.83
CA ILE A 67 18.06 14.03 -3.98
C ILE A 67 17.74 13.21 -5.23
N ALA A 68 16.70 12.38 -5.14
CA ALA A 68 16.13 11.65 -6.27
C ALA A 68 14.62 11.87 -6.33
N ALA A 69 13.96 11.34 -7.35
CA ALA A 69 12.51 11.34 -7.45
C ALA A 69 11.99 9.91 -7.63
N LEU A 70 10.81 9.66 -7.07
CA LEU A 70 10.02 8.47 -7.37
C LEU A 70 8.69 8.90 -7.98
N SER A 71 8.29 8.24 -9.05
CA SER A 71 7.01 8.46 -9.72
C SER A 71 6.36 7.13 -10.06
N TRP A 72 5.06 7.13 -10.24
CA TRP A 72 4.32 5.92 -10.60
C TRP A 72 3.13 6.23 -11.51
N SER A 73 2.81 5.31 -12.40
CA SER A 73 1.74 5.48 -13.39
C SER A 73 1.19 4.13 -13.86
N SER A 74 -0.04 4.13 -14.38
CA SER A 74 -0.60 2.99 -15.12
C SER A 74 -0.01 2.86 -16.53
N ASP A 75 0.64 3.91 -17.03
CA ASP A 75 1.36 3.93 -18.31
C ASP A 75 2.88 3.97 -18.11
N SER A 76 3.63 3.45 -19.09
CA SER A 76 5.10 3.49 -19.06
C SER A 76 5.67 4.84 -19.51
N ILE A 77 4.81 5.76 -19.94
CA ILE A 77 5.18 7.07 -20.49
C ILE A 77 5.18 8.13 -19.37
N PHE A 78 4.51 7.86 -18.24
CA PHE A 78 4.40 8.76 -17.09
C PHE A 78 3.77 10.10 -17.48
N VAL A 79 2.66 10.05 -18.22
CA VAL A 79 1.94 11.25 -18.69
C VAL A 79 1.38 12.06 -17.50
N ILE A 80 1.15 11.39 -16.37
CA ILE A 80 0.83 12.02 -15.08
C ILE A 80 2.13 12.35 -14.35
N ASN A 81 2.44 13.64 -14.18
CA ASN A 81 3.56 14.15 -13.38
C ASN A 81 3.28 13.99 -11.86
N GLY A 82 2.98 12.78 -11.42
CA GLY A 82 2.83 12.42 -10.02
C GLY A 82 4.13 11.81 -9.49
N GLY A 83 4.57 12.25 -8.32
CA GLY A 83 5.75 11.68 -7.69
C GLY A 83 6.11 12.36 -6.38
N ILE A 84 7.11 11.80 -5.72
CA ILE A 84 7.68 12.34 -4.48
C ILE A 84 9.18 12.54 -4.63
N GLY A 85 9.70 13.52 -3.91
CA GLY A 85 11.13 13.69 -3.71
C GLY A 85 11.67 12.68 -2.70
N ILE A 86 12.78 12.03 -3.03
CA ILE A 86 13.56 11.21 -2.12
C ILE A 86 14.71 12.08 -1.61
N PRO A 87 14.80 12.39 -0.30
CA PRO A 87 15.83 13.27 0.22
C PRO A 87 17.22 12.62 0.16
N ALA A 88 18.25 13.46 0.13
CA ALA A 88 19.62 13.01 0.37
C ALA A 88 19.83 12.65 1.86
N GLY A 89 20.83 11.84 2.13
CA GLY A 89 21.11 11.25 3.44
C GLY A 89 20.34 9.96 3.67
N ARG A 90 20.34 9.50 4.92
CA ARG A 90 19.60 8.32 5.35
C ARG A 90 18.12 8.66 5.50
N PHE A 91 17.25 7.83 4.95
CA PHE A 91 15.81 8.01 5.03
C PHE A 91 15.06 6.70 5.20
N THR A 92 13.88 6.84 5.77
CA THR A 92 12.79 5.87 5.74
C THR A 92 11.53 6.67 5.51
N SER A 93 10.83 6.44 4.40
CA SER A 93 9.61 7.20 4.11
C SER A 93 8.44 6.62 4.90
N PRO A 94 7.46 7.45 5.32
CA PRO A 94 6.15 6.91 5.68
C PRO A 94 5.53 6.18 4.49
N LEU A 95 4.53 5.35 4.77
CA LEU A 95 3.81 4.59 3.76
C LEU A 95 3.05 5.55 2.83
N ILE A 96 3.37 5.52 1.54
CA ILE A 96 2.73 6.36 0.52
C ILE A 96 1.64 5.51 -0.14
N SER A 97 0.38 5.93 -0.04
CA SER A 97 -0.74 5.24 -0.68
C SER A 97 -1.10 5.93 -2.00
N SER A 98 -1.51 5.15 -2.98
CA SER A 98 -2.10 5.67 -4.22
C SER A 98 -3.42 4.97 -4.55
N GLU A 99 -4.14 5.56 -5.50
CA GLU A 99 -5.48 5.12 -5.95
C GLU A 99 -5.45 3.79 -6.71
N ASP A 100 -6.65 3.34 -7.10
CA ASP A 100 -6.92 2.04 -7.70
C ASP A 100 -6.33 1.89 -9.12
N TYR A 101 -5.61 0.80 -9.34
CA TYR A 101 -5.08 0.36 -10.63
C TYR A 101 -5.75 -0.93 -11.08
N THR A 102 -5.76 -1.17 -12.39
CA THR A 102 -6.56 -2.24 -12.99
C THR A 102 -5.76 -3.44 -13.49
N ASP A 103 -4.44 -3.32 -13.66
CA ASP A 103 -3.60 -4.40 -14.20
C ASP A 103 -2.17 -4.31 -13.66
N LYS A 104 -1.50 -3.19 -13.96
CA LYS A 104 -0.11 -2.96 -13.56
C LYS A 104 0.15 -1.50 -13.24
N VAL A 105 1.21 -1.29 -12.46
CA VAL A 105 1.79 0.00 -12.15
C VAL A 105 3.26 -0.02 -12.55
N PHE A 106 3.66 1.02 -13.26
CA PHE A 106 5.04 1.35 -13.53
C PHE A 106 5.55 2.24 -12.40
N VAL A 107 6.66 1.88 -11.76
CA VAL A 107 7.31 2.67 -10.72
C VAL A 107 8.67 3.10 -11.24
N MET A 108 8.87 4.41 -11.41
CA MET A 108 10.11 4.99 -11.93
C MET A 108 10.87 5.69 -10.82
N TYR A 109 12.10 5.23 -10.61
CA TYR A 109 13.14 5.95 -9.91
C TYR A 109 13.90 6.83 -10.90
N LYS A 110 14.08 8.11 -10.55
CA LYS A 110 14.85 9.06 -11.34
C LYS A 110 15.95 9.69 -10.49
N ALA A 111 17.19 9.56 -10.93
CA ALA A 111 18.30 10.27 -10.32
C ALA A 111 18.25 11.74 -10.75
N LEU A 112 18.35 12.68 -9.80
CA LEU A 112 18.45 14.10 -10.13
C LEU A 112 19.90 14.59 -10.26
N SER A 113 20.86 13.68 -10.09
CA SER A 113 22.28 13.91 -10.26
C SER A 113 22.98 12.65 -10.74
N ASP A 114 23.84 12.78 -11.76
CA ASP A 114 24.67 11.68 -12.30
C ASP A 114 25.76 11.23 -11.30
N SER A 115 26.00 12.01 -10.26
CA SER A 115 26.92 11.68 -9.17
C SER A 115 26.24 10.99 -7.98
N THR A 116 24.95 10.66 -8.08
CA THR A 116 24.19 10.00 -7.00
C THR A 116 24.78 8.63 -6.67
N ARG A 117 25.14 8.43 -5.41
CA ARG A 117 25.64 7.18 -4.83
C ARG A 117 24.78 6.76 -3.65
N GLY A 118 24.92 5.51 -3.24
CA GLY A 118 24.32 4.96 -2.03
C GLY A 118 23.53 3.70 -2.31
N ASN A 119 22.45 3.51 -1.56
CA ASN A 119 21.56 2.37 -1.67
C ASN A 119 20.12 2.82 -1.45
N LEU A 120 19.20 2.27 -2.23
CA LEU A 120 17.77 2.53 -2.12
C LEU A 120 17.00 1.23 -2.32
N LYS A 121 16.15 0.90 -1.36
CA LYS A 121 15.17 -0.16 -1.43
C LYS A 121 13.78 0.45 -1.53
N ILE A 122 12.98 -0.09 -2.44
CA ILE A 122 11.61 0.31 -2.73
C ILE A 122 10.75 -0.91 -2.48
N LYS A 123 9.93 -0.89 -1.44
CA LYS A 123 8.93 -1.93 -1.18
C LYS A 123 7.57 -1.44 -1.64
N VAL A 124 6.92 -2.20 -2.51
CA VAL A 124 5.56 -1.93 -2.99
C VAL A 124 4.65 -3.03 -2.47
N THR A 125 3.61 -2.66 -1.74
CA THR A 125 2.58 -3.58 -1.25
C THR A 125 1.27 -3.28 -1.96
N VAL A 126 0.64 -4.28 -2.56
CA VAL A 126 -0.66 -4.16 -3.24
C VAL A 126 -1.77 -4.82 -2.44
N GLN A 127 -2.95 -4.21 -2.45
CA GLN A 127 -4.14 -4.63 -1.70
C GLN A 127 -5.40 -4.41 -2.51
#